data_AF-A0A9E5NFA6-F1
#
_entry.id   AF-A0A9E5NFA6-F1
#
_cell.length_a   1.000
_cell.length_b   1.000
_cell.length_c   1.000
_cell.angle_alpha   90.00
_cell.angle_beta   90.00
_cell.angle_gamma   90.00
#
_symmetry.space_group_name_H-M   'P 1'
#
loop_
_entity.id
_entity.type
_entity.pdbx_description
1 polymer ?
#
loop_
_entity_poly.entity_id
_entity_poly.type
_entity_poly.pdbx_seq_one_letter_code
_entity_poly.pdbx_strand_id
1 'polypeptide(L)'
;MVTKTKLTKGISLLILSMLVLLGAACGTSPTATPTPFSAPLSTPTELTPTDLERAREALSTYFSLLHAGRYSEAIEYYGGSYETLRVWNPDVDGDDYITLFERGCTANGLVCLEMGKIVDQEQVSPTEFRFVVEFVNDDGSLFVLGPCCGETEEDMPPQSQFTVGVKKVDHGFLAQDLPVYMP
;
A
#
# COMPACT_ATOMS: atom_id res chain seq x y z
N MET A 1 -35.08 37.35 -12.02
CA MET A 1 -36.38 37.28 -11.31
C MET A 1 -36.61 35.83 -10.90
N VAL A 2 -36.89 35.61 -9.61
CA VAL A 2 -37.60 34.43 -9.04
C VAL A 2 -36.83 33.09 -9.07
N THR A 3 -36.56 32.34 -7.99
CA THR A 3 -36.68 32.47 -6.52
C THR A 3 -35.82 31.34 -5.90
N LYS A 4 -35.19 31.60 -4.76
CA LYS A 4 -34.57 30.58 -3.88
C LYS A 4 -35.65 29.70 -3.26
N THR A 5 -35.44 28.38 -3.20
CA THR A 5 -36.26 27.46 -2.40
C THR A 5 -35.46 26.99 -1.18
N LYS A 6 -35.91 27.43 0.01
CA LYS A 6 -35.60 26.87 1.33
C LYS A 6 -36.79 26.03 1.77
N LEU A 7 -36.58 24.85 2.36
CA LEU A 7 -37.39 24.16 3.42
C LEU A 7 -36.97 22.67 3.44
N THR A 8 -36.84 21.92 4.54
CA THR A 8 -37.23 22.10 5.95
C THR A 8 -36.46 21.09 6.81
N LYS A 9 -36.22 21.43 8.09
CA LYS A 9 -35.69 20.55 9.14
C LYS A 9 -36.75 19.51 9.55
N GLY A 10 -36.36 18.25 9.64
CA GLY A 10 -37.12 17.19 10.31
C GLY A 10 -36.69 17.06 11.76
N ILE A 11 -37.53 17.55 12.67
CA ILE A 11 -37.51 17.30 14.11
C ILE A 11 -38.23 15.95 14.33
N SER A 12 -37.60 15.00 15.02
CA SER A 12 -38.33 13.88 15.62
C SER A 12 -37.96 13.80 17.10
N LEU A 13 -39.00 13.82 17.91
CA LEU A 13 -39.03 14.17 19.32
C LEU A 13 -39.69 13.02 20.09
N LEU A 14 -39.07 12.64 21.21
CA LEU A 14 -39.65 12.05 22.44
C LEU A 14 -40.43 10.73 22.38
N ILE A 15 -39.90 9.71 23.09
CA ILE A 15 -40.61 8.80 24.03
C ILE A 15 -39.57 8.45 25.14
N LEU A 16 -39.53 9.07 26.33
CA LEU A 16 -40.28 8.78 27.60
C LEU A 16 -40.30 7.27 27.95
N SER A 17 -40.07 6.71 29.14
CA SER A 17 -39.61 7.07 30.49
C SER A 17 -39.63 5.75 31.29
N MET A 18 -38.68 5.61 32.23
CA MET A 18 -38.72 4.82 33.48
C MET A 18 -39.08 3.33 33.50
N LEU A 19 -38.18 2.53 34.09
CA LEU A 19 -38.52 1.86 35.36
C LEU A 19 -37.28 1.61 36.22
N VAL A 20 -37.34 2.11 37.45
CA VAL A 20 -36.38 1.93 38.54
C VAL A 20 -36.69 0.61 39.24
N LEU A 21 -35.68 -0.20 39.51
CA LEU A 21 -35.72 -1.25 40.52
C LEU A 21 -34.49 -1.10 41.43
N LEU A 22 -34.75 -0.62 42.64
CA LEU A 22 -33.85 -0.65 43.79
C LEU A 22 -33.65 -2.10 44.23
N GLY A 23 -32.40 -2.57 44.24
CA GLY A 23 -31.95 -3.74 44.98
C GLY A 23 -30.83 -3.31 45.92
N ALA A 24 -31.15 -3.19 47.21
CA ALA A 24 -30.16 -2.99 48.25
C ALA A 24 -29.44 -4.32 48.55
N ALA A 25 -28.12 -4.35 48.38
CA ALA A 25 -27.27 -5.38 48.97
C ALA A 25 -26.02 -4.69 49.54
N CYS A 26 -25.93 -4.67 50.85
CA CYS A 26 -24.80 -4.18 51.62
C CYS A 26 -23.68 -5.23 51.51
N GLY A 27 -22.56 -4.88 50.87
CA GLY A 27 -21.36 -5.71 50.79
C GLY A 27 -20.13 -4.82 50.95
N THR A 28 -19.53 -4.86 52.13
CA THR A 28 -18.24 -4.22 52.42
C THR A 28 -17.15 -4.86 51.56
N SER A 29 -16.61 -4.13 50.59
CA SER A 29 -15.47 -4.58 49.79
C SER A 29 -14.21 -3.84 50.24
N PRO A 30 -13.08 -4.53 50.46
CA PRO A 30 -11.85 -3.93 50.96
C PRO A 30 -11.19 -3.04 49.90
N THR A 31 -10.70 -1.88 50.35
CA THR A 31 -9.86 -0.95 49.61
C THR A 31 -8.63 -1.67 49.06
N ALA A 32 -8.65 -2.00 47.77
CA ALA A 32 -7.47 -2.40 47.04
C ALA A 32 -6.74 -1.14 46.54
N THR A 33 -5.51 -0.96 47.03
CA THR A 33 -4.53 0.01 46.55
C THR A 33 -4.40 -0.07 45.02
N PRO A 34 -4.48 1.06 44.28
CA PRO A 34 -4.17 1.04 42.85
C PRO A 34 -2.66 0.83 42.68
N THR A 35 -2.27 -0.39 42.32
CA THR A 35 -0.94 -0.68 41.81
C THR A 35 -0.75 0.11 40.51
N PRO A 36 0.34 0.86 40.31
CA PRO A 36 0.63 1.43 39.01
C PRO A 36 0.82 0.28 38.01
N PHE A 37 -0.10 0.20 37.04
CA PHE A 37 0.03 -0.69 35.89
C PHE A 37 1.17 -0.15 35.04
N SER A 38 2.38 -0.65 35.30
CA SER A 38 3.51 -0.49 34.38
C SER A 38 3.10 -1.15 33.07
N ALA A 39 2.72 -0.33 32.08
CA ALA A 39 2.55 -0.79 30.72
C ALA A 39 3.83 -1.53 30.29
N PRO A 40 3.72 -2.72 29.67
CA PRO A 40 4.89 -3.35 29.09
C PRO A 40 5.49 -2.37 28.09
N LEU A 41 6.75 -2.01 28.33
CA LEU A 41 7.57 -1.22 27.44
C LEU A 41 7.59 -1.96 26.10
N SER A 42 6.85 -1.46 25.11
CA SER A 42 6.87 -2.00 23.75
C SER A 42 8.32 -2.04 23.32
N THR A 43 8.88 -3.24 23.28
CA THR A 43 10.24 -3.46 22.81
C THR A 43 10.26 -2.94 21.38
N PRO A 44 11.16 -2.01 21.02
CA PRO A 44 11.35 -1.64 19.63
C PRO A 44 11.54 -2.93 18.86
N THR A 45 10.70 -3.18 17.87
CA THR A 45 10.83 -4.35 17.00
C THR A 45 12.20 -4.25 16.37
N GLU A 46 13.14 -5.01 16.93
CA GLU A 46 14.48 -5.16 16.42
C GLU A 46 14.33 -5.68 15.00
N LEU A 47 14.91 -4.95 14.05
CA LEU A 47 15.03 -5.36 12.66
C LEU A 47 15.51 -6.81 12.65
N THR A 48 14.63 -7.77 12.34
CA THR A 48 15.06 -9.12 12.04
C THR A 48 15.69 -9.04 10.66
N PRO A 49 17.03 -9.13 10.53
CA PRO A 49 17.69 -8.89 9.25
C PRO A 49 17.15 -9.83 8.15
N THR A 50 16.60 -10.97 8.57
CA THR A 50 15.93 -11.97 7.73
C THR A 50 14.62 -11.50 7.10
N ASP A 51 13.82 -10.65 7.76
CA ASP A 51 12.57 -10.15 7.16
C ASP A 51 12.84 -9.13 6.07
N LEU A 52 13.81 -8.22 6.31
CA LEU A 52 14.24 -7.26 5.30
C LEU A 52 14.84 -7.96 4.07
N GLU A 53 15.63 -9.02 4.27
CA GLU A 53 16.17 -9.85 3.19
C GLU A 53 15.08 -10.57 2.40
N ARG A 54 14.06 -11.14 3.07
CA ARG A 54 12.93 -11.80 2.40
C ARG A 54 12.03 -10.82 1.67
N ALA A 55 11.82 -9.62 2.23
CA ALA A 55 11.09 -8.55 1.55
C ALA A 55 11.82 -8.11 0.26
N ARG A 56 13.15 -7.97 0.34
CA ARG A 56 14.01 -7.68 -0.81
C ARG A 56 13.93 -8.77 -1.88
N GLU A 57 13.99 -10.04 -1.48
CA GLU A 57 13.88 -11.17 -2.40
C GLU A 57 12.54 -11.18 -3.11
N ALA A 58 11.43 -11.03 -2.39
CA ALA A 58 10.09 -10.97 -2.97
C ALA A 58 9.95 -9.83 -3.98
N LEU A 59 10.50 -8.64 -3.67
CA LEU A 59 10.50 -7.49 -4.57
C LEU A 59 11.29 -7.79 -5.85
N SER A 60 12.48 -8.37 -5.71
CA SER A 60 13.32 -8.80 -6.83
C SER A 60 12.61 -9.81 -7.72
N THR A 61 11.93 -10.78 -7.12
CA THR A 61 11.15 -11.80 -7.83
C THR A 61 9.98 -11.17 -8.58
N TYR A 62 9.22 -10.27 -7.95
CA TYR A 62 8.10 -9.57 -8.58
C TYR A 62 8.52 -8.87 -9.89
N PHE A 63 9.55 -8.02 -9.84
CA PHE A 63 10.01 -7.30 -11.03
C PHE A 63 10.63 -8.22 -12.08
N SER A 64 11.38 -9.25 -11.67
CA SER A 64 11.92 -10.25 -12.60
C SER A 64 10.81 -11.00 -13.36
N LEU A 65 9.72 -11.38 -12.68
CA LEU A 65 8.58 -12.04 -13.29
C LEU A 65 7.82 -11.12 -14.25
N LEU A 66 7.60 -9.85 -13.87
CA LEU A 66 6.98 -8.87 -14.76
C LEU A 66 7.82 -8.64 -16.02
N HIS A 67 9.13 -8.45 -15.87
CA HIS A 67 10.04 -8.27 -17.00
C HIS A 67 10.05 -9.48 -17.94
N ALA A 68 9.98 -10.69 -17.39
CA ALA A 68 9.88 -11.93 -18.15
C ALA A 68 8.49 -12.20 -18.77
N GLY A 69 7.51 -11.31 -18.59
CA GLY A 69 6.14 -11.51 -19.05
C GLY A 69 5.38 -12.64 -18.32
N ARG A 70 5.87 -13.09 -17.16
CA ARG A 70 5.30 -14.19 -16.37
C ARG A 70 4.23 -13.67 -15.41
N TYR A 71 3.20 -13.01 -15.96
CA TYR A 71 2.20 -12.28 -15.18
C TYR A 71 1.41 -13.17 -14.21
N SER A 72 1.09 -14.40 -14.58
CA SER A 72 0.39 -15.35 -13.70
C SER A 72 1.17 -15.67 -12.42
N GLU A 73 2.50 -15.57 -12.46
CA GLU A 73 3.35 -15.77 -11.30
C GLU A 73 3.65 -14.45 -10.59
N ALA A 74 3.78 -13.35 -11.34
CA ALA A 74 4.04 -12.03 -10.76
C ALA A 74 2.92 -11.58 -9.80
N ILE A 75 1.66 -11.88 -10.11
CA ILE A 75 0.53 -11.51 -9.26
C ILE A 75 0.56 -12.16 -7.88
N GLU A 76 1.25 -13.30 -7.72
CA GLU A 76 1.45 -13.95 -6.42
C GLU A 76 2.39 -13.16 -5.50
N TYR A 77 3.17 -12.23 -6.07
CA TYR A 77 4.08 -11.32 -5.35
C TYR A 77 3.54 -9.89 -5.24
N TYR A 78 2.32 -9.64 -5.71
CA TYR A 78 1.70 -8.33 -5.65
C TYR A 78 0.56 -8.30 -4.63
N GLY A 79 0.56 -7.28 -3.78
CA GLY A 79 -0.46 -7.06 -2.75
C GLY A 79 -1.03 -5.65 -2.76
N GLY A 80 -0.69 -4.85 -3.77
CA GLY A 80 -1.19 -3.49 -3.94
C GLY A 80 -2.59 -3.44 -4.57
N SER A 81 -3.03 -2.22 -4.88
CA SER A 81 -4.34 -2.00 -5.49
C SER A 81 -4.32 -2.23 -7.01
N TYR A 82 -5.28 -3.01 -7.50
CA TYR A 82 -5.55 -3.19 -8.93
C TYR A 82 -6.44 -2.09 -9.53
N GLU A 83 -6.89 -1.12 -8.74
CA GLU A 83 -7.85 -0.09 -9.19
C GLU A 83 -7.37 0.67 -10.43
N THR A 84 -6.12 1.12 -10.44
CA THR A 84 -5.53 1.83 -11.59
C THR A 84 -5.56 0.99 -12.86
N LEU A 85 -5.16 -0.29 -12.77
CA LEU A 85 -5.16 -1.19 -13.92
C LEU A 85 -6.58 -1.43 -14.47
N ARG A 86 -7.58 -1.56 -13.58
CA ARG A 86 -8.99 -1.71 -13.96
C ARG A 86 -9.53 -0.46 -14.66
N VAL A 87 -9.17 0.73 -14.16
CA VAL A 87 -9.58 2.01 -14.76
C VAL A 87 -9.00 2.17 -16.17
N TRP A 88 -7.74 1.78 -16.38
CA TRP A 88 -7.10 1.84 -17.70
C TRP A 88 -7.64 0.80 -18.69
N ASN A 89 -8.25 -0.28 -18.20
CA ASN A 89 -8.71 -1.41 -19.01
C ASN A 89 -10.18 -1.75 -18.72
N PRO A 90 -11.14 -0.86 -19.06
CA PRO A 90 -12.56 -1.06 -18.74
C PRO A 90 -13.22 -2.21 -19.53
N ASP A 91 -12.53 -2.73 -20.55
CA ASP A 91 -12.96 -3.88 -21.36
C ASP A 91 -12.42 -5.23 -20.85
N VAL A 92 -11.56 -5.23 -19.83
CA VAL A 92 -11.04 -6.43 -19.16
C VAL A 92 -11.86 -6.70 -17.90
N ASP A 93 -12.10 -7.98 -17.58
CA ASP A 93 -12.72 -8.36 -16.32
C ASP A 93 -11.86 -7.85 -15.14
N GLY A 94 -12.49 -7.20 -14.16
CA GLY A 94 -11.79 -6.61 -13.03
C GLY A 94 -11.02 -7.61 -12.16
N ASP A 95 -11.36 -8.89 -12.24
CA ASP A 95 -10.67 -9.96 -11.51
C ASP A 95 -9.71 -10.77 -12.41
N ASP A 96 -9.57 -10.43 -13.69
CA ASP A 96 -8.54 -10.99 -14.58
C ASP A 96 -7.20 -10.24 -14.38
N TYR A 97 -6.59 -10.46 -13.21
CA TYR A 97 -5.36 -9.80 -12.80
C TYR A 97 -4.17 -10.06 -13.74
N ILE A 98 -4.18 -11.21 -14.42
CA ILE A 98 -3.13 -11.58 -15.38
C ILE A 98 -3.20 -10.63 -16.57
N THR A 99 -4.37 -10.53 -17.21
CA THR A 99 -4.57 -9.65 -18.36
C THR A 99 -4.38 -8.18 -17.99
N LEU A 100 -4.79 -7.78 -16.78
CA LEU A 100 -4.59 -6.41 -16.28
C LEU A 100 -3.11 -6.03 -16.20
N PHE A 101 -2.25 -6.89 -15.63
CA PHE A 101 -0.80 -6.63 -15.59
C PHE A 101 -0.15 -6.71 -16.96
N GLU A 102 -0.56 -7.67 -17.80
CA GLU A 102 -0.08 -7.77 -19.17
C GLU A 102 -0.31 -6.47 -19.94
N ARG A 103 -1.54 -5.94 -19.92
CA ARG A 103 -1.85 -4.66 -20.58
C ARG A 103 -1.17 -3.48 -19.91
N GLY A 104 -1.03 -3.51 -18.59
CA GLY A 104 -0.23 -2.55 -17.84
C GLY A 104 1.17 -2.39 -18.44
N CYS A 105 1.90 -3.51 -18.58
CA CYS A 105 3.27 -3.56 -19.08
C CYS A 105 3.40 -3.33 -20.60
N THR A 106 2.41 -3.77 -21.39
CA THR A 106 2.54 -3.82 -22.86
C THR A 106 1.80 -2.72 -23.61
N ALA A 107 0.83 -2.07 -22.97
CA ALA A 107 -0.09 -1.13 -23.64
C ALA A 107 -0.37 0.15 -22.85
N ASN A 108 -0.35 0.11 -21.52
CA ASN A 108 -0.72 1.27 -20.70
C ASN A 108 0.45 2.11 -20.21
N GLY A 109 1.71 1.71 -20.46
CA GLY A 109 2.88 2.52 -20.12
C GLY A 109 3.53 2.20 -18.77
N LEU A 110 3.22 1.06 -18.15
CA LEU A 110 4.03 0.58 -17.01
C LEU A 110 5.39 0.08 -17.52
N VAL A 111 6.45 0.59 -16.90
CA VAL A 111 7.84 0.25 -17.21
C VAL A 111 8.23 -1.01 -16.45
N CYS A 112 7.96 -2.17 -17.06
CA CYS A 112 8.20 -3.49 -16.47
C CYS A 112 9.64 -3.97 -16.75
N LEU A 113 10.61 -3.25 -16.18
CA LEU A 113 12.05 -3.52 -16.30
C LEU A 113 12.57 -4.38 -15.15
N GLU A 114 13.77 -4.96 -15.36
CA GLU A 114 14.49 -5.66 -14.31
C GLU A 114 14.99 -4.68 -13.24
N MET A 115 14.90 -5.10 -11.98
CA MET A 115 15.45 -4.35 -10.85
C MET A 115 16.98 -4.49 -10.84
N GLY A 116 17.68 -3.37 -10.87
CA GLY A 116 19.12 -3.30 -10.74
C GLY A 116 19.56 -3.25 -9.28
N LYS A 117 19.89 -2.05 -8.81
CA LYS A 117 20.41 -1.85 -7.44
C LYS A 117 19.32 -1.40 -6.48
N ILE A 118 19.46 -1.80 -5.24
CA ILE A 118 18.79 -1.17 -4.10
C ILE A 118 19.79 -0.21 -3.49
N VAL A 119 19.51 1.09 -3.59
CA VAL A 119 20.41 2.16 -3.13
C VAL A 119 20.10 2.60 -1.70
N ASP A 120 18.88 2.35 -1.23
CA ASP A 120 18.49 2.54 0.15
C ASP A 120 17.38 1.54 0.53
N GLN A 121 17.32 1.19 1.81
CA GLN A 121 16.31 0.27 2.33
C GLN A 121 16.05 0.50 3.82
N GLU A 122 14.79 0.43 4.21
CA GLU A 122 14.38 0.57 5.60
C GLU A 122 13.22 -0.36 5.94
N GLN A 123 13.18 -0.79 7.21
CA GLN A 123 11.98 -1.39 7.79
C GLN A 123 11.17 -0.29 8.48
N VAL A 124 10.05 0.09 7.87
CA VAL A 124 9.16 1.15 8.35
C VAL A 124 8.38 0.67 9.58
N SER A 125 8.00 -0.60 9.61
CA SER A 125 7.30 -1.24 10.73
C SER A 125 7.59 -2.76 10.74
N PRO A 126 7.12 -3.51 11.76
CA PRO A 126 7.31 -4.97 11.79
C PRO A 126 6.81 -5.70 10.54
N THR A 127 5.91 -5.08 9.78
CA THR A 127 5.28 -5.66 8.59
C THR A 127 5.47 -4.83 7.32
N GLU A 128 6.16 -3.70 7.37
CA GLU A 128 6.28 -2.80 6.22
C GLU A 128 7.74 -2.41 5.98
N PHE A 129 8.14 -2.50 4.72
CA PHE A 129 9.49 -2.27 4.24
C PHE A 129 9.43 -1.30 3.07
N ARG A 130 10.44 -0.47 2.95
CA ARG A 130 10.59 0.48 1.86
C ARG A 130 11.96 0.32 1.24
N PHE A 131 12.00 0.29 -0.08
CA PHE A 131 13.21 0.17 -0.87
C PHE A 131 13.28 1.35 -1.84
N VAL A 132 14.47 1.90 -2.03
CA VAL A 132 14.76 2.80 -3.13
C VAL A 132 15.56 2.02 -4.16
N VAL A 133 14.98 1.86 -5.35
CA VAL A 133 15.49 0.96 -6.40
C VAL A 133 15.88 1.72 -7.66
N GLU A 134 16.92 1.23 -8.31
CA GLU A 134 17.33 1.60 -9.66
C GLU A 134 16.93 0.47 -10.61
N PHE A 135 16.29 0.79 -11.73
CA PHE A 135 15.96 -0.19 -12.77
C PHE A 135 17.01 -0.17 -13.88
N VAL A 136 17.12 -1.27 -14.62
CA VAL A 136 18.02 -1.38 -15.78
C VAL A 136 17.23 -1.61 -17.06
N ASN A 137 17.65 -0.94 -18.13
CA ASN A 137 17.17 -1.22 -19.48
C ASN A 137 17.73 -2.58 -19.97
N ASP A 138 17.16 -3.11 -21.05
CA ASP A 138 17.59 -4.39 -21.64
C ASP A 138 19.06 -4.42 -22.09
N ASP A 139 19.65 -3.25 -22.37
CA ASP A 139 21.07 -3.11 -22.70
C ASP A 139 21.99 -3.03 -21.46
N GLY A 140 21.42 -3.13 -20.27
CA GLY A 140 22.09 -3.05 -18.97
C GLY A 140 22.38 -1.62 -18.50
N SER A 141 21.98 -0.59 -19.25
CA SER A 141 22.10 0.80 -18.81
C SER A 141 21.07 1.14 -17.72
N LEU A 142 21.36 2.17 -16.93
CA LEU A 142 20.45 2.68 -15.90
C LEU A 142 19.19 3.28 -16.56
N PHE A 143 18.01 2.87 -16.11
CA PHE A 143 16.76 3.52 -16.49
C PHE A 143 16.67 4.91 -15.84
N VAL A 144 16.34 5.91 -16.66
CA VAL A 144 16.12 7.29 -16.22
C VAL A 144 14.80 7.76 -16.81
N LEU A 145 13.83 8.05 -15.94
CA LEU A 145 12.60 8.71 -16.31
C LEU A 145 12.88 10.20 -16.53
N GLY A 146 12.87 10.62 -17.79
CA GLY A 146 12.99 12.03 -18.17
C GLY A 146 11.67 12.80 -18.04
N PRO A 147 11.67 14.08 -18.44
CA PRO A 147 10.46 14.87 -18.53
C PRO A 147 9.42 14.21 -19.44
N CYS A 148 8.15 14.23 -19.03
CA CYS A 148 7.03 13.77 -19.85
C CYS A 148 6.11 14.93 -20.24
N CYS A 149 5.24 14.70 -21.23
CA CYS A 149 4.16 15.63 -21.61
C CYS A 149 4.59 17.05 -22.05
N GLY A 150 5.83 17.23 -22.50
CA GLY A 150 6.35 18.51 -22.99
C GLY A 150 6.94 19.42 -21.90
N GLU A 151 7.07 18.92 -20.67
CA GLU A 151 7.80 19.59 -19.59
C GLU A 151 9.30 19.60 -19.86
N THR A 152 10.02 20.53 -19.22
CA THR A 152 11.49 20.64 -19.33
C THR A 152 12.19 19.87 -18.21
N GLU A 153 13.51 19.64 -18.31
CA GLU A 153 14.30 19.06 -17.21
C GLU A 153 14.39 19.99 -15.98
N GLU A 154 14.13 21.28 -16.15
CA GLU A 154 14.08 22.23 -15.04
C GLU A 154 12.78 22.04 -14.24
N ASP A 155 11.66 21.81 -14.94
CA ASP A 155 10.33 21.62 -14.35
C ASP A 155 10.11 20.19 -13.85
N MET A 156 10.66 19.20 -14.57
CA MET A 156 10.62 17.78 -14.23
C MET A 156 12.01 17.17 -14.35
N PRO A 157 12.86 17.28 -13.30
CA PRO A 157 14.19 16.71 -13.31
C PRO A 157 14.18 15.20 -13.54
N PRO A 158 15.17 14.66 -14.27
CA PRO A 158 15.29 13.22 -14.49
C PRO A 158 15.35 12.42 -13.19
N GLN A 159 14.63 11.29 -13.13
CA GLN A 159 14.57 10.40 -11.98
C GLN A 159 15.08 9.00 -12.33
N SER A 160 16.00 8.45 -11.54
CA SER A 160 16.52 7.09 -11.73
C SER A 160 16.34 6.19 -10.51
N GLN A 161 15.82 6.75 -9.42
CA GLN A 161 15.64 6.08 -8.14
C GLN A 161 14.16 6.15 -7.75
N PHE A 162 13.56 4.99 -7.52
CA PHE A 162 12.12 4.87 -7.31
C PHE A 162 11.85 4.19 -5.98
N THR A 163 10.90 4.71 -5.22
CA THR A 163 10.51 4.10 -3.94
C THR A 163 9.47 3.01 -4.18
N VAL A 164 9.70 1.83 -3.62
CA VAL A 164 8.76 0.71 -3.65
C VAL A 164 8.57 0.12 -2.26
N GLY A 165 7.31 -0.06 -1.88
CA GLY A 165 6.87 -0.66 -0.64
C GLY A 165 6.70 -2.17 -0.77
N VAL A 166 7.03 -2.88 0.31
CA VAL A 166 6.74 -4.30 0.48
C VAL A 166 6.07 -4.50 1.82
N LYS A 167 5.03 -5.34 1.84
CA LYS A 167 4.31 -5.68 3.06
C LYS A 167 4.45 -7.15 3.38
N LYS A 168 4.76 -7.46 4.64
CA LYS A 168 4.69 -8.80 5.19
C LYS A 168 3.23 -9.17 5.46
N VAL A 169 2.82 -10.31 4.94
CA VAL A 169 1.53 -10.95 5.17
C VAL A 169 1.77 -12.35 5.75
N ASP A 170 0.72 -13.04 6.21
CA ASP A 170 0.85 -14.32 6.92
C ASP A 170 1.71 -15.35 6.17
N HIS A 171 1.67 -15.34 4.83
CA HIS A 171 2.32 -16.34 3.99
C HIS A 171 3.50 -15.81 3.16
N GLY A 172 3.93 -14.56 3.35
CA GLY A 172 5.03 -14.03 2.54
C GLY A 172 5.19 -12.52 2.60
N PHE A 173 5.81 -11.98 1.55
CA PHE A 173 6.08 -10.57 1.37
C PHE A 173 5.58 -10.16 -0.01
N LEU A 174 4.79 -9.08 -0.09
CA LEU A 174 4.13 -8.65 -1.31
C LEU A 174 4.51 -7.21 -1.64
N ALA A 175 4.91 -6.96 -2.89
CA ALA A 175 5.08 -5.62 -3.41
C ALA A 175 3.75 -4.86 -3.37
N GLN A 176 3.80 -3.59 -3.00
CA GLN A 176 2.61 -2.76 -2.80
C GLN A 176 2.38 -1.77 -3.96
N ASP A 177 3.39 -1.52 -4.78
CA ASP A 177 3.35 -0.53 -5.86
C ASP A 177 3.39 -1.18 -7.24
N LEU A 178 2.71 -0.54 -8.19
CA LEU A 178 2.87 -0.86 -9.61
C LEU A 178 4.28 -0.44 -10.08
N PRO A 179 4.77 -1.00 -11.20
CA PRO A 179 5.95 -0.48 -11.87
C PRO A 179 5.86 1.01 -12.17
N VAL A 180 7.01 1.63 -12.44
CA VAL A 180 7.07 3.05 -12.80
C VAL A 180 6.17 3.31 -14.01
N TYR A 181 5.32 4.32 -13.92
CA TYR A 181 4.42 4.69 -15.01
C TYR A 181 5.07 5.76 -15.90
N MET A 182 5.03 5.54 -17.20
CA MET A 182 5.43 6.51 -18.23
C MET A 182 4.23 6.76 -19.16
N PRO A 183 3.53 7.92 -19.02
CA PRO A 183 2.34 8.25 -19.79
C PRO A 183 2.57 8.52 -21.28
#